data_AF-A0A525I6Z5-F1
#
_entry.id   AF-A0A525I6Z5-F1
#
_cell.length_a   1.000
_cell.length_b   1.000
_cell.length_c   1.000
_cell.angle_alpha   90.00
_cell.angle_beta   90.00
_cell.angle_gamma   90.00
#
_symmetry.space_group_name_H-M   'P 1'
#
loop_
_entity.id
_entity.type
_entity.pdbx_description
1 polymer ?
#
loop_
_entity_poly.entity_id
_entity_poly.type
_entity_poly.pdbx_seq_one_letter_code
_entity_poly.pdbx_strand_id
1 'polypeptide(L)' 'MSALGDTIKQTVAKSGPITVERYMELALADPEHGYYMTR' A
#
# COMPACT_ATOMS: atom_id res chain seq x y z
N MET A 1 -4.37 6.93 10.55
CA MET A 1 -3.70 5.74 10.00
C MET A 1 -4.72 5.05 9.13
N SER A 2 -4.46 4.88 7.82
CA SER A 2 -5.28 4.03 6.97
C SER A 2 -4.82 2.59 7.13
N ALA A 3 -5.74 1.62 7.05
CA ALA A 3 -5.39 0.19 7.13
C ALA A 3 -4.33 -0.19 6.08
N LEU A 4 -4.42 0.39 4.88
CA LEU A 4 -3.40 0.24 3.83
C LEU A 4 -2.02 0.77 4.24
N GLY A 5 -1.96 1.91 4.93
CA GLY A 5 -0.71 2.49 5.41
C GLY A 5 -0.01 1.60 6.44
N ASP A 6 -0.77 0.89 7.27
CA ASP A 6 -0.21 -0.05 8.24
C ASP A 6 0.31 -1.33 7.56
N THR A 7 -0.40 -1.82 6.54
CA THR A 7 0.07 -2.93 5.69
C THR A 7 1.39 -2.61 4.96
N ILE A 8 1.51 -1.40 4.41
CA ILE A 8 2.73 -0.95 3.73
C ILE A 8 3.90 -0.90 4.72
N LYS A 9 3.70 -0.35 5.92
CA LYS A 9 4.74 -0.32 6.96
C LYS A 9 5.18 -1.72 7.39
N GLN A 10 4.24 -2.65 7.57
CA GLN A 10 4.57 -4.03 7.90
C GLN A 10 5.36 -4.72 6.77
N THR A 11 5.01 -4.45 5.52
CA THR A 11 5.72 -4.97 4.36
C THR A 11 7.17 -4.48 4.33
N VAL A 12 7.37 -3.19 4.56
CA VAL A 12 8.71 -2.57 4.62
C VAL A 12 9.53 -3.12 5.78
N ALA A 13 8.91 -3.30 6.95
CA ALA A 13 9.57 -3.86 8.12
C ALA A 13 10.04 -5.32 7.90
N LYS A 14 9.28 -6.11 7.14
CA LYS A 14 9.60 -7.52 6.86
C LYS A 14 10.54 -7.72 5.68
N SER A 15 10.38 -6.93 4.62
CA SER A 15 10.99 -7.18 3.30
C SER A 15 12.04 -6.13 2.93
N GLY A 16 12.21 -5.11 3.76
CA GLY A 16 13.05 -3.95 3.47
C GLY A 16 12.31 -2.88 2.67
N PRO A 17 13.01 -1.79 2.30
CA PRO A 17 12.42 -0.69 1.55
C PRO A 17 11.77 -1.15 0.25
N ILE A 18 10.58 -0.64 -0.04
CA ILE A 18 9.89 -0.85 -1.31
C ILE A 18 10.20 0.30 -2.27
N THR A 19 10.07 0.06 -3.58
CA THR A 19 10.18 1.11 -4.59
C THR A 19 8.98 2.05 -4.52
N VAL A 20 9.15 3.27 -5.02
CA VAL A 20 8.06 4.25 -5.16
C VAL A 20 6.95 3.70 -6.07
N GLU A 21 7.32 2.97 -7.12
CA GLU A 21 6.36 2.27 -8.00
C GLU A 21 5.47 1.31 -7.21
N ARG A 22 6.06 0.44 -6.38
CA ARG A 22 5.29 -0.51 -5.56
C ARG A 22 4.38 0.20 -4.55
N TYR A 23 4.84 1.32 -4.01
CA TYR A 23 4.00 2.15 -3.15
C TYR A 23 2.78 2.72 -3.91
N MET A 24 2.99 3.26 -5.11
CA MET A 24 1.91 3.79 -5.95
C MET A 24 0.92 2.71 -6.36
N GLU A 25 1.40 1.54 -6.75
CA GLU A 25 0.55 0.39 -7.09
C GLU A 25 -0.38 0.02 -5.92
N LEU A 26 0.17 -0.11 -4.71
CA LEU A 26 -0.62 -0.39 -3.51
C LEU A 26 -1.60 0.76 -3.19
N ALA A 27 -1.15 2.01 -3.24
CA ALA A 27 -2.01 3.15 -2.93
C ALA A 27 -3.19 3.33 -3.88
N LEU A 28 -3.01 3.00 -5.16
CA LEU A 28 -3.98 3.26 -6.21
C LEU A 28 -4.87 2.04 -6.51
N ALA A 29 -4.29 0.85 -6.50
CA ALA A 29 -4.92 -0.37 -6.98
C ALA A 29 -5.21 -1.42 -5.89
N ASP A 30 -4.97 -1.13 -4.60
CA ASP A 30 -5.34 -2.04 -3.52
C ASP A 30 -6.86 -2.36 -3.58
N PRO A 31 -7.26 -3.64 -3.59
CA PRO A 31 -8.66 -4.04 -3.80
C PRO A 31 -9.63 -3.52 -2.73
N GLU A 32 -9.17 -3.29 -1.51
CA GLU A 32 -10.03 -2.91 -0.37
C GLU A 32 -9.93 -1.42 -0.03
N HIS A 33 -8.73 -0.84 -0.17
CA HIS A 33 -8.40 0.50 0.30
C HIS A 33 -7.79 1.40 -0.80
N GLY A 34 -7.65 0.88 -2.02
CA GLY A 34 -7.06 1.58 -3.14
C GLY A 34 -7.96 2.72 -3.61
N TYR A 35 -7.34 3.85 -3.93
CA TYR A 35 -8.04 5.07 -4.33
C TYR A 35 -9.03 4.85 -5.49
N TYR A 36 -8.72 3.94 -6.42
CA TYR A 36 -9.60 3.64 -7.57
C TYR A 36 -10.56 2.47 -7.34
N MET A 37 -10.42 1.71 -6.25
CA MET A 37 -11.23 0.50 -5.99
C MET A 37 -12.44 0.78 -5.10
N THR A 38 -12.35 1.76 -4.21
CA THR A 38 -13.51 2.25 -3.46
C THR A 38 -14.31 3.22 -4.33
N ARG A 39 -15.31 2.72 -5.05
CA ARG A 39 -16.29 3.51 -5.80
C ARG A 39 -17.67 3.45 -5.16
#